data_AF-A0A9P7A0U4-F1
#
_entry.id   AF-A0A9P7A0U4-F1
#
_cell.length_a   1.000
_cell.length_b   1.000
_cell.length_c   1.000
_cell.angle_alpha   90.00
_cell.angle_beta   90.00
_cell.angle_gamma   90.00
#
_symmetry.space_group_name_H-M   'P 1'
#
loop_
_entity.id
_entity.type
_entity.pdbx_description
1 polymer ?
#
loop_
_entity_poly.entity_id
_entity_poly.type
_entity_poly.pdbx_seq_one_letter_code
_entity_poly.pdbx_strand_id
1 'polypeptide(L)'
;LALANNLYRGQLPLHLQDISWVEEKICAVYCVTAHVTRLFQSSDAAQPKVFHGNTCAHDMNIVSTASVLPRTPSDVNGLLSIIFIGPGKFNLNQLGTVFRVRKRKIWSFLLWLKHHNRLYSMIPLDSDVMSMYPKDDILPGLLDCVI
;
A
#
# COMPACT_ATOMS: atom_id res chain seq x y z
N LEU A 1 3.40 -17.59 9.02
CA LEU A 1 2.46 -16.55 9.52
C LEU A 1 1.36 -16.20 8.50
N ALA A 2 1.65 -15.91 7.23
CA ALA A 2 0.59 -15.60 6.24
C ALA A 2 -0.47 -16.72 6.05
N LEU A 3 -0.05 -17.99 6.04
CA LEU A 3 -0.97 -19.14 5.97
C LEU A 3 -1.88 -19.28 7.20
N ALA A 4 -1.37 -18.95 8.39
CA ALA A 4 -2.15 -19.04 9.63
C ALA A 4 -3.21 -17.94 9.75
N ASN A 5 -3.01 -16.81 9.06
CA ASN A 5 -3.94 -15.68 9.06
C ASN A 5 -4.81 -15.62 7.79
N ASN A 6 -4.83 -16.68 6.96
CA ASN A 6 -5.51 -16.71 5.65
C ASN A 6 -5.10 -15.58 4.68
N LEU A 7 -3.94 -14.97 4.88
CA LEU A 7 -3.38 -13.92 4.01
C LEU A 7 -2.42 -14.51 2.96
N TYR A 8 -2.51 -15.82 2.70
CA TYR A 8 -1.66 -16.50 1.74
C TYR A 8 -2.08 -16.13 0.31
N ARG A 9 -1.14 -15.53 -0.44
CA ARG A 9 -1.37 -14.94 -1.76
C ARG A 9 -1.18 -15.92 -2.92
N GLY A 10 -0.89 -17.19 -2.61
CA GLY A 10 -0.38 -18.14 -3.59
C GLY A 10 1.05 -17.79 -4.03
N GLN A 11 1.49 -18.40 -5.13
CA GLN A 11 2.79 -18.11 -5.73
C GLN A 11 2.64 -17.06 -6.83
N LEU A 12 3.25 -15.90 -6.63
CA LEU A 12 3.35 -14.87 -7.66
C LEU A 12 4.54 -15.16 -8.59
N PRO A 13 4.46 -14.76 -9.88
CA PRO A 13 5.60 -14.78 -10.78
C PRO A 13 6.79 -14.02 -10.20
N LEU A 14 8.02 -14.43 -10.54
CA LEU A 14 9.26 -13.87 -9.97
C LEU A 14 9.29 -12.33 -9.98
N HIS A 15 8.80 -11.72 -11.06
CA HIS A 15 8.77 -10.27 -11.23
C HIS A 15 7.68 -9.55 -10.40
N LEU A 16 6.88 -10.24 -9.61
CA LEU A 16 5.82 -9.71 -8.73
C LEU A 16 6.01 -10.14 -7.26
N GLN A 17 7.02 -10.95 -6.94
CA GLN A 17 7.24 -11.45 -5.58
C GLN A 17 7.63 -10.37 -4.58
N ASP A 18 8.21 -9.27 -5.06
CA ASP A 18 8.61 -8.09 -4.30
C ASP A 18 7.55 -6.98 -4.33
N ILE A 19 6.31 -7.27 -4.73
CA ILE A 19 5.22 -6.28 -4.70
C ILE A 19 4.99 -5.78 -3.27
N SER A 20 4.85 -4.46 -3.11
CA SER A 20 4.63 -3.86 -1.80
C SER A 20 3.18 -4.04 -1.37
N TRP A 21 2.94 -4.04 -0.06
CA TRP A 21 1.57 -4.13 0.47
C TRP A 21 0.70 -2.92 0.05
N VAL A 22 1.32 -1.75 -0.19
CA VAL A 22 0.62 -0.57 -0.73
C VAL A 22 0.23 -0.80 -2.19
N GLU A 23 1.14 -1.35 -3.01
CA GLU A 23 0.84 -1.73 -4.40
C GLU A 23 -0.29 -2.76 -4.48
N GLU A 24 -0.35 -3.70 -3.55
CA GLU A 24 -1.48 -4.62 -3.43
C GLU A 24 -2.78 -3.92 -3.04
N LYS A 25 -2.74 -2.98 -2.09
CA LYS A 25 -3.93 -2.21 -1.70
C LYS A 25 -4.48 -1.35 -2.83
N ILE A 26 -3.60 -0.78 -3.65
CA ILE A 26 -3.98 -0.07 -4.88
C ILE A 26 -4.76 -0.99 -5.83
N CYS A 27 -4.44 -2.29 -5.84
CA CYS A 27 -5.09 -3.28 -6.69
C CYS A 27 -6.31 -3.96 -6.04
N ALA A 28 -6.67 -3.66 -4.80
CA ALA A 28 -7.68 -4.42 -4.09
C ALA A 28 -9.12 -4.08 -4.54
N VAL A 29 -9.89 -5.07 -5.00
CA VAL A 29 -11.33 -4.90 -5.29
C VAL A 29 -12.09 -4.54 -4.02
N TYR A 30 -11.85 -5.28 -2.94
CA TYR A 30 -12.52 -5.09 -1.66
C TYR A 30 -11.51 -4.62 -0.62
N CYS A 31 -11.74 -3.43 -0.08
CA CYS A 31 -11.01 -2.93 1.07
C CYS A 31 -11.91 -2.97 2.30
N VAL A 32 -11.60 -3.90 3.20
CA VAL A 32 -12.31 -4.11 4.47
C VAL A 32 -11.50 -3.66 5.67
N THR A 33 -10.25 -3.22 5.47
CA THR A 33 -9.33 -2.88 6.55
C THR A 33 -8.73 -1.49 6.38
N ALA A 34 -8.75 -0.71 7.46
CA ALA A 34 -7.94 0.49 7.66
C ALA A 34 -6.60 0.11 8.31
N HIS A 35 -5.52 0.76 7.91
CA HIS A 35 -4.17 0.46 8.40
C HIS A 35 -3.60 1.65 9.17
N VAL A 36 -3.30 1.43 10.44
CA VAL A 36 -2.65 2.42 11.31
C VAL A 36 -1.18 2.02 11.47
N THR A 37 -0.27 2.83 10.95
CA THR A 37 1.17 2.61 11.05
C THR A 37 1.76 3.54 12.09
N ARG A 38 2.26 2.98 13.19
CA ARG A 38 3.01 3.75 14.19
C ARG A 38 4.49 3.70 13.85
N LEU A 39 5.10 4.87 13.67
CA LEU A 39 6.52 5.02 13.39
C LEU A 39 7.19 5.77 14.54
N PHE A 40 8.19 5.11 15.13
CA PHE A 40 9.02 5.64 16.19
C PHE A 40 10.37 6.07 15.63
N GLN A 41 10.78 7.30 15.92
CA GLN A 41 12.13 7.77 15.63
C GLN A 41 13.06 7.47 16.80
N SER A 42 14.17 6.79 16.54
CA SER A 42 15.28 6.66 17.49
C SER A 42 15.91 8.03 17.74
N SER A 43 16.14 8.37 19.01
CA SER A 43 16.96 9.52 19.39
C SER A 43 18.45 9.28 19.20
N ASP A 44 18.87 8.02 19.06
CA ASP A 44 20.25 7.63 18.80
C ASP A 44 20.51 7.54 17.29
N ALA A 45 21.38 8.45 16.81
CA ALA A 45 21.79 8.54 15.41
C ALA A 45 22.71 7.38 14.97
N ALA A 46 23.30 6.64 15.91
CA ALA A 46 24.12 5.47 15.60
C ALA A 46 23.27 4.23 15.25
N GLN A 47 21.95 4.27 15.50
CA GLN A 47 21.07 3.18 15.10
C GLN A 47 20.83 3.18 13.59
N PRO A 48 21.16 2.08 12.87
CA PRO A 48 20.95 2.00 11.43
C PRO A 48 19.46 2.02 11.04
N LYS A 49 18.57 1.69 11.98
CA LYS A 49 17.11 1.82 11.85
C LYS A 49 16.63 3.03 12.65
N VAL A 50 16.91 4.23 12.11
CA VAL A 50 16.43 5.51 12.68
C VAL A 50 14.92 5.50 12.88
N PHE A 51 14.18 4.72 12.08
CA PHE A 51 12.75 4.48 12.21
C PHE A 51 12.45 3.00 12.43
N HIS A 52 11.62 2.71 13.42
CA HIS A 52 11.03 1.40 13.65
C HIS A 52 9.54 1.56 13.95
N GLY A 53 8.75 0.51 13.76
CA GLY A 53 7.31 0.66 13.87
C GLY A 53 6.54 -0.62 13.65
N ASN A 54 5.22 -0.49 13.75
CA ASN A 54 4.28 -1.55 13.41
C ASN A 54 3.11 -0.97 12.62
N THR A 55 2.45 -1.84 11.85
CA THR A 55 1.20 -1.52 11.17
C THR A 55 0.13 -2.46 11.71
N CYS A 56 -0.93 -1.88 12.26
CA CYS A 56 -2.13 -2.59 12.69
C CYS A 56 -3.22 -2.44 11.62
N ALA A 57 -3.80 -3.56 11.20
CA ALA A 57 -4.97 -3.57 10.33
C ALA A 57 -6.23 -3.71 11.19
N HIS A 58 -7.18 -2.80 11.00
CA HIS A 58 -8.46 -2.77 11.70
C HIS A 58 -9.59 -2.99 10.71
N ASP A 59 -10.51 -3.90 11.01
CA ASP A 59 -11.70 -4.11 10.20
C ASP A 59 -12.57 -2.86 10.20
N MET A 60 -13.07 -2.49 9.03
CA MET A 60 -14.02 -1.42 8.84
C MET A 60 -15.43 -2.00 8.79
N ASN A 61 -16.38 -1.31 9.41
CA ASN A 61 -17.81 -1.66 9.32
C ASN A 61 -18.40 -1.45 7.91
N ILE A 62 -17.61 -0.93 6.96
CA ILE A 62 -18.01 -0.65 5.58
C ILE A 62 -16.97 -1.29 4.65
N VAL A 63 -17.44 -2.05 3.65
CA VAL A 63 -16.61 -2.56 2.57
C VAL A 63 -16.54 -1.53 1.46
N SER A 64 -15.37 -0.92 1.26
CA SER A 64 -15.14 -0.10 0.07
C SER A 64 -14.91 -1.05 -1.12
N THR A 65 -15.83 -1.08 -2.07
CA THR A 65 -15.75 -1.93 -3.28
C THR A 65 -15.38 -1.07 -4.48
N ALA A 66 -14.30 -1.43 -5.16
CA ALA A 66 -13.86 -0.75 -6.38
C ALA A 66 -14.63 -1.28 -7.61
N SER A 67 -15.26 -0.38 -8.35
CA SER A 67 -15.85 -0.68 -9.66
C SER A 67 -14.85 -0.53 -10.81
N VAL A 68 -13.71 0.11 -10.56
CA VAL A 68 -12.61 0.36 -11.50
C VAL A 68 -11.28 0.25 -10.76
N LEU A 69 -10.22 -0.21 -11.43
CA LEU A 69 -8.88 -0.33 -10.85
C LEU A 69 -7.82 0.31 -11.76
N PRO A 70 -6.63 0.72 -11.24
CA PRO A 70 -6.27 0.79 -9.83
C PRO A 70 -7.19 1.75 -9.03
N ARG A 71 -7.20 1.60 -7.71
CA ARG A 71 -7.79 2.62 -6.83
C ARG A 71 -7.05 3.94 -7.00
N THR A 72 -7.69 5.07 -6.70
CA THR A 72 -7.00 6.36 -6.72
C THR A 72 -6.06 6.49 -5.51
N PRO A 73 -5.03 7.36 -5.56
CA PRO A 73 -4.23 7.66 -4.38
C PRO A 73 -5.09 8.12 -3.20
N SER A 74 -6.15 8.90 -3.45
CA SER A 74 -7.08 9.38 -2.42
C SER A 74 -7.83 8.23 -1.75
N ASP A 75 -8.36 7.27 -2.52
CA ASP A 75 -9.03 6.08 -1.98
C ASP A 75 -8.11 5.26 -1.07
N VAL A 76 -6.84 5.12 -1.48
CA VAL A 76 -5.86 4.36 -0.71
C VAL A 76 -5.47 5.13 0.55
N ASN A 77 -5.19 6.43 0.45
CA ASN A 77 -4.88 7.28 1.60
C ASN A 77 -6.01 7.32 2.63
N GLY A 78 -7.27 7.30 2.20
CA GLY A 78 -8.43 7.22 3.10
C GLY A 78 -8.48 5.95 3.96
N LEU A 79 -7.66 4.95 3.65
CA LEU A 79 -7.52 3.69 4.40
C LEU A 79 -6.23 3.62 5.22
N LEU A 80 -5.40 4.66 5.15
CA LEU A 80 -4.09 4.71 5.79
C LEU A 80 -4.06 5.83 6.83
N SER A 81 -3.51 5.54 8.00
CA SER A 81 -3.14 6.53 9.01
C SER A 81 -1.72 6.24 9.46
N ILE A 82 -0.88 7.27 9.49
CA ILE A 82 0.50 7.16 9.96
C ILE A 82 0.61 8.01 11.21
N ILE A 83 0.94 7.39 12.34
CA ILE A 83 1.18 8.08 13.60
C ILE A 83 2.69 8.18 13.78
N PHE A 84 3.20 9.41 13.83
CA PHE A 84 4.62 9.64 14.04
C PHE A 84 4.93 9.97 15.51
N ILE A 85 5.88 9.24 16.10
CA ILE A 85 6.28 9.39 17.49
C ILE A 85 7.80 9.62 17.52
N GLY A 86 8.21 10.87 17.74
CA GLY A 86 9.63 11.21 17.77
C GLY A 86 9.90 12.67 18.14
N PRO A 87 11.15 13.01 18.48
CA PRO A 87 11.52 14.36 18.91
C PRO A 87 11.67 15.36 17.75
N GLY A 88 11.69 14.89 16.49
CA GLY A 88 11.98 15.71 15.31
C GLY A 88 10.78 16.00 14.42
N LYS A 89 11.00 16.80 13.36
CA LYS A 89 10.04 16.92 12.25
C LYS A 89 10.08 15.65 11.41
N PHE A 90 8.90 15.16 11.03
CA PHE A 90 8.77 13.98 10.19
C PHE A 90 9.41 14.19 8.82
N ASN A 91 10.24 13.24 8.37
CA ASN A 91 10.87 13.28 7.05
C ASN A 91 10.33 12.14 6.17
N LEU A 92 9.57 12.51 5.14
CA LEU A 92 8.99 11.57 4.18
C LEU A 92 9.99 10.66 3.49
N ASN A 93 11.20 11.14 3.23
CA ASN A 93 12.20 10.36 2.49
C ASN A 93 12.55 9.07 3.25
N GLN A 94 12.24 8.99 4.54
CA GLN A 94 12.46 7.81 5.39
C GLN A 94 11.30 6.79 5.34
N LEU A 95 10.14 7.14 4.78
CA LEU A 95 9.03 6.22 4.47
C LEU A 95 9.20 5.47 3.14
N GLY A 96 10.16 5.91 2.31
CA GLY A 96 10.31 5.54 0.91
C GLY A 96 10.43 4.04 0.62
N THR A 97 10.70 3.20 1.62
CA THR A 97 10.75 1.74 1.49
C THR A 97 9.40 1.07 1.79
N VAL A 98 8.64 1.58 2.77
CA VAL A 98 7.39 0.95 3.25
C VAL A 98 6.20 1.34 2.38
N PHE A 99 6.14 2.61 1.95
CA PHE A 99 5.03 3.16 1.16
C PHE A 99 5.41 3.43 -0.30
N ARG A 100 6.44 2.73 -0.77
CA ARG A 100 6.89 2.78 -2.16
C ARG A 100 5.83 2.20 -3.09
N VAL A 101 5.60 2.92 -4.19
CA VAL A 101 4.71 2.52 -5.28
C VAL A 101 5.44 2.59 -6.61
N ARG A 102 5.40 1.50 -7.37
CA ARG A 102 6.00 1.38 -8.70
C ARG A 102 4.89 1.18 -9.70
N LYS A 103 4.67 2.19 -10.56
CA LYS A 103 3.63 2.17 -11.60
C LYS A 103 3.68 0.87 -12.42
N ARG A 104 4.88 0.46 -12.85
CA ARG A 104 5.03 -0.77 -13.64
C ARG A 104 4.55 -2.01 -12.89
N LYS A 105 4.82 -2.12 -11.59
CA LYS A 105 4.44 -3.28 -10.77
C LYS A 105 2.93 -3.36 -10.60
N ILE A 106 2.30 -2.24 -10.25
CA ILE A 106 0.84 -2.13 -10.10
C ILE A 106 0.16 -2.59 -11.40
N TRP A 107 0.59 -2.08 -12.55
CA TRP A 107 -0.03 -2.42 -13.83
C TRP A 107 0.19 -3.89 -14.20
N SER A 108 1.42 -4.39 -14.08
CA SER A 108 1.71 -5.81 -14.31
C SER A 108 0.91 -6.73 -13.39
N PHE A 109 0.71 -6.34 -12.14
CA PHE A 109 -0.07 -7.11 -11.18
C PHE A 109 -1.56 -7.14 -11.53
N LEU A 110 -2.15 -5.99 -11.89
CA LEU A 110 -3.55 -5.93 -12.34
C LEU A 110 -3.79 -6.79 -13.58
N LEU A 111 -2.90 -6.74 -14.57
CA LEU A 111 -2.99 -7.59 -15.76
C LEU A 111 -2.87 -9.08 -15.42
N TRP A 112 -1.95 -9.43 -14.52
CA TRP A 112 -1.82 -10.81 -14.03
C TRP A 112 -3.09 -11.27 -13.31
N LEU A 113 -3.67 -10.42 -12.46
CA LEU A 113 -4.93 -10.69 -11.74
C LEU A 113 -6.10 -10.88 -12.70
N LYS A 114 -6.23 -10.07 -13.76
CA LYS A 114 -7.30 -10.26 -14.76
C LYS A 114 -7.25 -11.64 -15.41
N HIS A 115 -6.06 -12.19 -15.62
CA HIS A 115 -5.88 -13.50 -16.23
C HIS A 115 -6.06 -14.66 -15.26
N HIS A 116 -5.65 -14.50 -13.99
CA HIS A 116 -5.58 -15.61 -13.03
C HIS A 116 -6.65 -15.58 -11.93
N ASN A 117 -7.41 -14.48 -11.81
CA ASN A 117 -8.41 -14.31 -10.76
C ASN A 117 -9.74 -13.85 -11.35
N ARG A 118 -10.77 -14.70 -11.21
CA ARG A 118 -12.13 -14.47 -11.75
C ARG A 118 -12.78 -13.21 -11.19
N LEU A 119 -12.39 -12.75 -10.00
CA LEU A 119 -12.89 -11.50 -9.43
C LEU A 119 -12.43 -10.26 -10.22
N TYR A 120 -11.32 -10.36 -10.94
CA TYR A 120 -10.70 -9.25 -11.66
C TYR A 120 -10.98 -9.26 -13.16
N SER A 121 -11.44 -10.37 -13.73
CA SER A 121 -11.57 -10.55 -15.18
C SER A 121 -12.44 -9.46 -15.84
N MET A 122 -13.50 -9.05 -15.15
CA MET A 122 -14.47 -8.05 -15.64
C MET A 122 -14.22 -6.64 -15.11
N ILE A 123 -13.25 -6.42 -14.22
CA ILE A 123 -12.99 -5.09 -13.67
C ILE A 123 -12.28 -4.24 -14.72
N PRO A 124 -12.82 -3.05 -15.08
CA PRO A 124 -12.15 -2.10 -15.96
C PRO A 124 -10.85 -1.61 -15.36
N LEU A 125 -9.83 -1.44 -16.20
CA LEU A 125 -8.57 -0.82 -15.81
C LEU A 125 -8.49 0.60 -16.36
N ASP A 126 -8.25 1.58 -15.49
CA ASP A 126 -8.24 3.00 -15.82
C ASP A 126 -6.80 3.54 -15.89
N SER A 127 -6.41 3.96 -17.09
CA SER A 127 -5.11 4.55 -17.36
C SER A 127 -4.95 5.96 -16.78
N ASP A 128 -6.04 6.70 -16.63
CA ASP A 128 -6.02 8.06 -16.09
C ASP A 128 -5.78 8.01 -14.59
N VAL A 129 -6.41 7.07 -13.87
CA VAL A 129 -6.04 6.80 -12.48
C VAL A 129 -4.60 6.31 -12.37
N MET A 130 -4.15 5.46 -13.31
CA MET A 130 -2.75 5.02 -13.36
C MET A 130 -1.76 6.18 -13.57
N SER A 131 -2.19 7.24 -14.26
CA SER A 131 -1.37 8.43 -14.51
C SER A 131 -1.05 9.19 -13.20
N MET A 132 -1.93 9.11 -12.20
CA MET A 132 -1.79 9.78 -10.90
C MET A 132 -0.63 9.21 -10.06
N TYR A 133 -0.20 7.97 -10.33
CA TYR A 133 0.92 7.35 -9.62
C TYR A 133 2.27 7.78 -10.18
N PRO A 134 3.34 7.87 -9.37
CA PRO A 134 4.68 8.12 -9.85
C PRO A 134 5.25 6.87 -10.53
N LYS A 135 6.30 7.03 -11.33
CA LYS A 135 6.98 5.88 -11.96
C LYS A 135 7.50 4.90 -10.91
N ASP A 136 8.16 5.44 -9.89
CA ASP A 136 8.76 4.71 -8.77
C ASP A 136 9.09 5.70 -7.65
N ASP A 137 8.15 5.90 -6.72
CA ASP A 137 8.31 6.85 -5.60
C ASP A 137 7.32 6.51 -4.47
N ILE A 138 7.20 7.38 -3.47
CA ILE A 138 6.22 7.29 -2.38
C ILE A 138 4.78 7.48 -2.90
N LEU A 139 3.82 6.84 -2.24
CA LEU A 139 2.38 7.04 -2.49
C LEU A 139 2.02 8.55 -2.47
N PRO A 140 1.42 9.11 -3.55
CA PRO A 140 1.00 10.50 -3.56
C PRO A 140 0.00 10.82 -2.45
N GLY A 141 0.14 11.98 -1.79
CA GLY A 141 -0.76 12.41 -0.71
C GLY A 141 -0.49 11.77 0.66
N LEU A 142 0.55 10.95 0.81
CA LEU A 142 0.85 10.26 2.06
C LEU A 142 1.12 11.20 3.25
N LEU A 143 1.62 12.41 2.99
CA LEU A 143 1.82 13.45 4.01
C LEU A 143 0.54 13.77 4.77
N ASP A 144 -0.58 13.82 4.05
CA ASP A 144 -1.88 14.20 4.60
C ASP A 144 -2.44 13.10 5.54
N CYS A 145 -1.85 11.90 5.49
CA CYS A 145 -2.18 10.78 6.39
C CYS A 145 -1.37 10.79 7.69
N VAL A 146 -0.40 11.68 7.85
CA VAL A 146 0.48 11.73 9.03
C VAL A 146 -0.17 12.56 10.15
N ILE A 147 -0.30 11.95 11.32
CA ILE A 147 -0.83 12.54 12.56
C ILE A 147 0.26 12.61 13.62
#